data_AF-A0A1T4Z4U9-F1
#
_entry.id   AF-A0A1T4Z4U9-F1
#
_cell.length_a   1.000
_cell.length_b   1.000
_cell.length_c   1.000
_cell.angle_alpha   90.00
_cell.angle_beta   90.00
_cell.angle_gamma   90.00
#
_symmetry.space_group_name_H-M   'P 1'
#
loop_
_entity.id
_entity.type
_entity.pdbx_description
1 polymer ?
#
loop_
_entity_poly.entity_id
_entity_poly.type
_entity_poly.pdbx_seq_one_letter_code
_entity_poly.pdbx_strand_id
1 'polypeptide(L)'
;MIHLECDNDEALILALGKTRAEVSHHAGKGRVSKALSESKRAYDFGLIDQDPGQPPPPYLREYKCVERDLKLGLVLYQHPKQGKRLIEIQPDLEPWIYKLGEAVGIKPSDHNLPAKHSGLHQEAKKHRKHLLSYLAACRSAGSPHLAKLVEWLALV
;
A
#
# COMPACT_ATOMS: atom_id res chain seq x y z
N MET A 1 14.29 -0.92 1.49
CA MET A 1 13.38 -1.24 2.61
C MET A 1 12.05 -0.58 2.29
N ILE A 2 10.94 -1.29 2.53
CA ILE A 2 9.59 -0.78 2.31
C ILE A 2 9.01 -0.42 3.68
N HIS A 3 8.74 0.87 3.89
CA HIS A 3 8.20 1.40 5.13
C HIS A 3 6.67 1.53 5.03
N LEU A 4 5.95 0.87 5.95
CA LEU A 4 4.49 0.68 5.92
C LEU A 4 3.81 1.22 7.17
N GLU A 5 2.50 1.48 7.14
CA GLU A 5 1.74 2.08 8.26
C GLU A 5 0.98 1.07 9.14
N CYS A 6 0.45 0.01 8.55
CA CYS A 6 -0.47 -0.89 9.23
C CYS A 6 -0.24 -2.37 8.88
N ASP A 7 -0.94 -3.24 9.61
CA ASP A 7 -0.89 -4.69 9.38
C ASP A 7 -1.46 -5.09 8.00
N ASN A 8 -2.41 -4.31 7.47
CA ASN A 8 -3.03 -4.55 6.17
C ASN A 8 -2.09 -4.16 5.02
N ASP A 9 -1.29 -3.09 5.16
CA ASP A 9 -0.22 -2.75 4.20
C ASP A 9 0.77 -3.89 4.10
N GLU A 10 1.18 -4.42 5.25
CA GLU A 10 2.12 -5.52 5.29
C GLU A 10 1.54 -6.77 4.63
N ALA A 11 0.26 -7.09 4.89
CA ALA A 11 -0.41 -8.19 4.21
C ALA A 11 -0.42 -7.99 2.68
N LEU A 12 -0.70 -6.78 2.20
CA LEU A 12 -0.64 -6.42 0.78
C LEU A 12 0.74 -6.67 0.19
N ILE A 13 1.78 -6.13 0.79
CA ILE A 13 3.15 -6.21 0.28
C ILE A 13 3.68 -7.66 0.29
N LEU A 14 3.35 -8.45 1.31
CA LEU A 14 3.71 -9.87 1.36
C LEU A 14 2.96 -10.69 0.30
N ALA A 15 1.67 -10.40 0.05
CA ALA A 15 0.92 -11.05 -1.03
C ALA A 15 1.48 -10.74 -2.42
N LEU A 16 2.16 -9.60 -2.57
CA LEU A 16 2.88 -9.22 -3.79
C LEU A 16 4.25 -9.90 -3.93
N GLY A 17 4.68 -10.69 -2.94
CA GLY A 17 5.89 -11.52 -3.01
C GLY A 17 7.12 -10.90 -2.37
N LYS A 18 6.97 -9.77 -1.66
CA LYS A 18 8.05 -9.23 -0.82
C LYS A 18 8.16 -10.06 0.46
N THR A 19 9.35 -10.07 1.04
CA THR A 19 9.67 -10.79 2.26
C THR A 19 9.58 -9.89 3.49
N ARG A 20 9.45 -10.49 4.68
CA ARG A 20 9.51 -9.76 5.96
C ARG A 20 10.83 -9.01 6.16
N ALA A 21 11.93 -9.46 5.54
CA ALA A 21 13.22 -8.79 5.62
C ALA A 21 13.28 -7.50 4.77
N GLU A 22 12.39 -7.35 3.78
CA GLU A 22 12.27 -6.17 2.94
C GLU A 22 11.31 -5.12 3.50
N VAL A 23 10.54 -5.48 4.54
CA VAL A 23 9.46 -4.66 5.09
C VAL A 23 9.81 -4.15 6.49
N SER A 24 9.52 -2.88 6.74
CA SER A 24 9.60 -2.23 8.03
C SER A 24 8.25 -1.61 8.35
N HIS A 25 7.49 -2.26 9.23
CA HIS A 25 6.21 -1.76 9.69
C HIS A 25 6.39 -0.67 10.75
N HIS A 26 5.71 0.46 10.57
CA HIS A 26 5.65 1.60 11.46
C HIS A 26 4.21 1.90 11.81
N ALA A 27 3.88 2.26 13.04
CA ALA A 27 2.49 2.60 13.38
C ALA A 27 2.13 4.05 12.95
N GLY A 28 1.81 4.20 11.66
CA GLY A 28 1.27 5.42 11.03
C GLY A 28 2.28 6.28 10.24
N LYS A 29 1.76 7.13 9.35
CA LYS A 29 2.50 7.95 8.38
C LYS A 29 3.61 8.82 8.94
N GLY A 30 3.42 9.36 10.14
CA GLY A 30 4.44 10.17 10.81
C GLY A 30 5.72 9.38 11.07
N ARG A 31 5.59 8.08 11.41
CA ARG A 31 6.73 7.19 11.63
C ARG A 31 7.33 6.69 10.32
N VAL A 32 6.52 6.43 9.29
CA VAL A 32 7.02 6.18 7.91
C VAL A 32 7.87 7.36 7.43
N SER A 33 7.36 8.58 7.58
CA SER A 33 8.07 9.82 7.23
C SER A 33 9.40 9.94 7.97
N LYS A 34 9.41 9.68 9.29
CA LYS A 34 10.63 9.73 10.08
C LYS A 34 11.65 8.70 9.61
N ALA A 35 11.23 7.44 9.43
CA ALA A 35 12.09 6.36 8.97
C ALA A 35 12.69 6.64 7.60
N LEU A 36 11.89 7.12 6.64
CA LEU A 36 12.39 7.55 5.35
C LEU A 36 13.38 8.70 5.51
N SER A 37 13.13 9.69 6.36
CA SER A 37 14.05 10.82 6.55
C SER A 37 15.41 10.42 7.14
N GLU A 38 15.41 9.47 8.08
CA GLU A 38 16.62 9.01 8.79
C GLU A 38 17.38 7.93 8.01
N SER A 39 16.73 7.26 7.05
CA SER A 39 17.37 6.22 6.25
C SER A 39 18.49 6.79 5.37
N LYS A 40 19.63 6.09 5.38
CA LYS A 40 20.78 6.35 4.50
C LYS A 40 20.65 5.66 3.13
N ARG A 41 19.62 4.83 2.93
CA ARG A 41 19.43 4.08 1.68
C ARG A 41 18.65 4.94 0.67
N ALA A 42 19.24 5.16 -0.49
CA ALA A 42 18.63 5.97 -1.55
C ALA A 42 17.43 5.28 -2.22
N TYR A 43 17.32 3.96 -2.11
CA TYR A 43 16.25 3.15 -2.70
C TYR A 43 15.18 2.74 -1.68
N ASP A 44 15.18 3.32 -0.47
CA ASP A 44 14.09 3.08 0.47
C ASP A 44 12.79 3.71 -0.05
N PHE A 45 11.70 3.04 0.29
CA PHE A 45 10.41 3.23 -0.31
C PHE A 45 9.34 3.32 0.77
N GLY A 46 8.43 4.28 0.69
CA GLY A 46 7.24 4.35 1.55
C GLY A 46 6.00 3.87 0.82
N LEU A 47 5.13 3.13 1.50
CA LEU A 47 3.75 2.93 1.08
C LEU A 47 2.85 3.51 2.16
N ILE A 48 1.99 4.43 1.76
CA ILE A 48 1.04 5.13 2.62
C ILE A 48 -0.34 5.10 1.95
N ASP A 49 -1.39 5.38 2.70
CA ASP A 49 -2.67 5.79 2.15
C ASP A 49 -2.93 7.28 2.40
N GLN A 50 -3.98 7.83 1.78
CA GLN A 50 -4.17 9.27 1.74
C GLN A 50 -4.58 9.86 3.10
N ASP A 51 -5.38 9.12 3.89
CA ASP A 51 -6.06 9.61 5.09
C ASP A 51 -6.72 10.99 4.88
N PRO A 52 -7.90 11.06 4.23
CA PRO A 52 -8.58 12.32 3.95
C PRO A 52 -8.68 13.23 5.19
N GLY A 53 -8.20 14.47 5.06
CA GLY A 53 -8.28 15.49 6.12
C GLY A 53 -7.06 15.59 7.04
N GLN A 54 -6.04 14.76 6.86
CA GLN A 54 -4.78 14.89 7.60
C GLN A 54 -3.63 15.34 6.68
N PRO A 55 -3.01 16.51 6.91
CA PRO A 55 -1.91 16.96 6.05
C PRO A 55 -0.71 16.00 6.16
N PRO A 56 0.04 15.79 5.07
CA PRO A 56 1.22 14.93 5.11
C PRO A 56 2.29 15.51 6.05
N PRO A 57 3.09 14.66 6.73
CA PRO A 57 4.25 15.09 7.50
C PRO A 57 5.22 15.95 6.67
N PRO A 58 5.97 16.88 7.29
CA PRO A 58 6.83 17.83 6.58
C PRO A 58 7.77 17.21 5.55
N TYR A 59 8.46 16.11 5.90
CA TYR A 59 9.39 15.46 4.99
C TYR A 59 8.69 14.80 3.78
N LEU A 60 7.46 14.29 3.94
CA LEU A 60 6.69 13.75 2.80
C LEU A 60 6.25 14.87 1.84
N ARG A 61 6.11 16.12 2.29
CA ARG A 61 5.77 17.27 1.41
C ARG A 61 6.88 17.62 0.42
N GLU A 62 8.10 17.16 0.67
CA GLU A 62 9.24 17.39 -0.24
C GLU A 62 9.14 16.53 -1.51
N TYR A 63 8.45 15.38 -1.43
CA TYR A 63 8.28 14.46 -2.53
C TYR A 63 7.48 15.09 -3.66
N LYS A 64 7.89 14.81 -4.90
CA LYS A 64 7.24 15.31 -6.12
C LYS A 64 6.58 14.18 -6.85
N CYS A 65 5.35 14.41 -7.28
CA CYS A 65 4.63 13.42 -8.07
C CYS A 65 5.36 13.21 -9.38
N VAL A 66 5.65 11.95 -9.70
CA VAL A 66 6.26 11.55 -10.98
C VAL A 66 5.28 10.79 -11.84
N GLU A 67 4.30 10.11 -11.24
CA GLU A 67 3.27 9.37 -11.97
C GLU A 67 1.97 9.28 -11.17
N ARG A 68 0.81 9.32 -11.85
CA ARG A 68 -0.52 9.12 -11.25
C ARG A 68 -1.35 8.22 -12.12
N ASP A 69 -1.97 7.22 -11.51
CA ASP A 69 -3.09 6.50 -12.09
C ASP A 69 -4.30 6.64 -11.15
N LEU A 70 -5.10 7.67 -11.41
CA LEU A 70 -6.31 7.95 -10.61
C LEU A 70 -7.40 6.89 -10.82
N LYS A 71 -7.39 6.16 -11.95
CA LYS A 71 -8.34 5.07 -12.17
C LYS A 71 -8.01 3.88 -11.27
N LEU A 72 -6.72 3.64 -11.05
CA LEU A 72 -6.22 2.61 -10.15
C LEU A 72 -6.02 3.12 -8.71
N GLY A 73 -6.33 4.38 -8.40
CA GLY A 73 -6.17 4.93 -7.04
C GLY A 73 -4.71 4.91 -6.53
N LEU A 74 -3.76 5.16 -7.43
CA LEU A 74 -2.33 5.02 -7.16
C LEU A 74 -1.56 6.27 -7.59
N VAL A 75 -0.68 6.77 -6.70
CA VAL A 75 0.22 7.88 -7.01
C VAL A 75 1.65 7.54 -6.60
N LEU A 76 2.59 7.74 -7.54
CA LEU A 76 4.02 7.59 -7.29
C LEU A 76 4.66 8.97 -7.15
N TYR A 77 5.41 9.13 -6.05
CA TYR A 77 6.24 10.28 -5.80
C TYR A 77 7.72 9.91 -5.67
N GLN A 78 8.59 10.87 -5.95
CA GLN A 78 10.03 10.76 -5.79
C GLN A 78 10.59 11.93 -4.99
N HIS A 79 11.54 11.66 -4.09
CA HIS A 79 12.26 12.68 -3.37
C HIS A 79 13.28 13.35 -4.30
N PRO A 80 13.26 14.68 -4.48
CA PRO A 80 14.04 15.38 -5.51
C PRO A 80 15.56 15.26 -5.32
N LYS A 81 16.03 14.95 -4.10
CA LYS A 81 17.46 14.92 -3.74
C LYS A 81 18.01 13.57 -3.28
N GLN A 82 17.14 12.59 -3.00
CA GLN A 82 17.55 11.40 -2.22
C GLN A 82 17.26 10.07 -2.91
N GLY A 83 16.71 10.08 -4.13
CA GLY A 83 16.38 8.86 -4.88
C GLY A 83 15.17 8.08 -4.33
N LYS A 84 14.83 8.28 -3.05
CA LYS A 84 13.72 7.64 -2.33
C LYS A 84 12.38 7.90 -3.02
N ARG A 85 11.47 6.95 -2.86
CA ARG A 85 10.14 7.00 -3.48
C ARG A 85 9.04 6.74 -2.46
N LEU A 86 7.84 7.18 -2.81
CA LEU A 86 6.64 7.03 -2.00
C LEU A 86 5.50 6.63 -2.93
N ILE A 87 4.78 5.58 -2.60
CA ILE A 87 3.48 5.28 -3.21
C ILE A 87 2.40 5.67 -2.21
N GLU A 88 1.41 6.40 -2.70
CA GLU A 88 0.20 6.73 -1.97
C GLU A 88 -0.97 6.00 -2.62
N ILE A 89 -1.70 5.23 -1.80
CA ILE A 89 -2.97 4.60 -2.15
C ILE A 89 -4.11 5.59 -1.87
N GLN A 90 -5.06 5.71 -2.80
CA GLN A 90 -6.20 6.62 -2.70
C GLN A 90 -7.55 5.89 -2.91
N PRO A 91 -8.61 6.23 -2.15
CA PRO A 91 -8.62 7.20 -1.04
C PRO A 91 -7.97 6.64 0.23
N ASP A 92 -8.33 5.43 0.66
CA ASP A 92 -7.71 4.73 1.80
C ASP A 92 -7.41 3.29 1.39
N LEU A 93 -6.57 2.58 2.15
CA LEU A 93 -6.16 1.22 1.83
C LEU A 93 -7.34 0.24 1.73
N GLU A 94 -8.20 0.13 2.75
CA GLU A 94 -9.26 -0.89 2.73
C GLU A 94 -10.29 -0.71 1.61
N PRO A 95 -10.84 0.51 1.35
CA PRO A 95 -11.66 0.74 0.18
C PRO A 95 -10.94 0.39 -1.13
N TRP A 96 -9.65 0.71 -1.24
CA TRP A 96 -8.85 0.37 -2.42
C TRP A 96 -8.69 -1.14 -2.61
N ILE A 97 -8.45 -1.90 -1.52
CA ILE A 97 -8.40 -3.36 -1.55
C ILE A 97 -9.70 -3.95 -2.11
N TYR A 98 -10.85 -3.39 -1.77
CA TYR A 98 -12.14 -3.92 -2.24
C TYR A 98 -12.37 -3.67 -3.74
N LYS A 99 -11.86 -2.55 -4.27
CA LYS A 99 -11.87 -2.27 -5.72
C LYS A 99 -11.06 -3.27 -6.54
N LEU A 100 -10.06 -3.94 -5.94
CA LEU A 100 -9.25 -4.94 -6.61
C LEU A 100 -10.12 -6.06 -7.18
N GLY A 101 -11.04 -6.56 -6.35
CA GLY A 101 -11.95 -7.65 -6.70
C GLY A 101 -13.07 -7.22 -7.63
N GLU A 102 -13.59 -5.99 -7.47
CA GLU A 102 -14.56 -5.42 -8.41
C GLU A 102 -14.00 -5.40 -9.85
N ALA A 103 -12.72 -5.03 -10.00
CA ALA A 103 -12.05 -4.97 -11.30
C ALA A 103 -11.85 -6.34 -11.98
N VAL A 104 -11.96 -7.44 -11.23
CA VAL A 104 -11.71 -8.80 -11.74
C VAL A 104 -12.83 -9.80 -11.42
N GLY A 105 -13.98 -9.31 -10.93
CA GLY A 105 -15.14 -10.14 -10.61
C GLY A 105 -15.00 -11.05 -9.38
N ILE A 106 -14.10 -10.75 -8.44
CA ILE A 106 -13.91 -11.54 -7.20
C ILE A 106 -14.54 -10.80 -6.02
N LYS A 107 -15.41 -11.47 -5.27
CA LYS A 107 -16.05 -10.86 -4.10
C LYS A 107 -15.20 -11.10 -2.84
N PRO A 108 -15.04 -10.10 -1.95
CA PRO A 108 -14.36 -10.29 -0.67
C PRO A 108 -14.95 -11.44 0.18
N SER A 109 -16.27 -11.64 0.12
CA SER A 109 -17.00 -12.69 0.82
C SER A 109 -16.56 -14.10 0.43
N ASP A 110 -16.13 -14.30 -0.82
CA ASP A 110 -15.67 -15.60 -1.32
C ASP A 110 -14.39 -16.06 -0.59
N HIS A 111 -13.71 -15.11 0.06
CA HIS A 111 -12.49 -15.32 0.85
C HIS A 111 -12.70 -15.14 2.35
N ASN A 112 -13.95 -15.03 2.83
CA ASN A 112 -14.33 -14.77 4.23
C ASN A 112 -13.86 -13.40 4.76
N LEU A 113 -13.70 -12.41 3.87
CA LEU A 113 -13.59 -11.02 4.30
C LEU A 113 -14.98 -10.44 4.61
N PRO A 114 -15.05 -9.41 5.46
CA PRO A 114 -16.29 -8.68 5.70
C PRO A 114 -16.89 -8.14 4.40
N ALA A 115 -18.21 -8.06 4.32
CA ALA A 115 -18.87 -7.51 3.13
C ALA A 115 -18.56 -6.02 2.89
N LYS A 116 -18.17 -5.29 3.94
CA LYS A 116 -17.79 -3.87 3.88
C LYS A 116 -16.34 -3.69 4.32
N HIS A 117 -15.62 -2.82 3.62
CA HIS A 117 -14.21 -2.50 3.88
C HIS A 117 -13.94 -2.03 5.33
N SER A 118 -14.91 -1.38 5.99
CA SER A 118 -14.77 -0.94 7.39
C SER A 118 -14.54 -2.10 8.37
N GLY A 119 -15.04 -3.30 8.08
CA GLY A 119 -14.78 -4.47 8.91
C GLY A 119 -13.33 -4.96 8.81
N LEU A 120 -12.71 -4.82 7.64
CA LEU A 120 -11.30 -5.19 7.45
C LEU A 120 -10.37 -4.28 8.27
N HIS A 121 -10.71 -3.00 8.39
CA HIS A 121 -9.95 -2.05 9.19
C HIS A 121 -10.04 -2.36 10.70
N GLN A 122 -11.24 -2.61 11.20
CA GLN A 122 -11.49 -2.85 12.64
C GLN A 122 -10.85 -4.15 13.16
N GLU A 123 -10.80 -5.19 12.32
CA GLU A 123 -10.36 -6.53 12.70
C GLU A 123 -9.19 -7.04 11.83
N ALA A 124 -8.24 -6.16 11.48
CA ALA A 124 -7.12 -6.44 10.57
C ALA A 124 -6.39 -7.77 10.87
N LYS A 125 -6.03 -8.00 12.15
CA LYS A 125 -5.32 -9.22 12.58
C LYS A 125 -6.16 -10.49 12.38
N LYS A 126 -7.46 -10.44 12.67
CA LYS A 126 -8.40 -11.56 12.50
C LYS A 126 -8.55 -11.92 11.03
N HIS A 127 -8.63 -10.91 10.16
CA HIS A 127 -8.85 -11.11 8.73
C HIS A 127 -7.57 -11.33 7.92
N ARG A 128 -6.37 -11.26 8.52
CA ARG A 128 -5.11 -11.33 7.79
C ARG A 128 -4.98 -12.51 6.83
N LYS A 129 -5.33 -13.74 7.27
CA LYS A 129 -5.27 -14.93 6.41
C LYS A 129 -6.26 -14.84 5.23
N HIS A 130 -7.45 -14.32 5.50
CA HIS A 130 -8.50 -14.10 4.50
C HIS A 130 -8.09 -13.03 3.48
N LEU A 131 -7.47 -11.95 3.96
CA LEU A 131 -6.92 -10.89 3.12
C LEU A 131 -5.83 -11.42 2.18
N LEU A 132 -4.87 -12.20 2.70
CA LEU A 132 -3.83 -12.82 1.86
C LEU A 132 -4.44 -13.72 0.77
N SER A 133 -5.46 -14.52 1.11
CA SER A 133 -6.15 -15.37 0.13
C SER A 133 -6.86 -14.56 -0.95
N TYR A 134 -7.58 -13.50 -0.55
CA TYR A 134 -8.26 -12.59 -1.46
C TYR A 134 -7.29 -11.88 -2.41
N LEU A 135 -6.20 -11.33 -1.89
CA LEU A 135 -5.17 -10.66 -2.69
C LEU A 135 -4.50 -11.60 -3.68
N ALA A 136 -4.22 -12.84 -3.28
CA ALA A 136 -3.67 -13.86 -4.16
C ALA A 136 -4.63 -14.21 -5.32
N ALA A 137 -5.93 -14.28 -5.04
CA ALA A 137 -6.94 -14.52 -6.06
C ALA A 137 -7.07 -13.33 -7.02
N CYS A 138 -7.15 -12.09 -6.51
CA CYS A 138 -7.16 -10.88 -7.33
C CYS A 138 -5.91 -10.76 -8.21
N ARG A 139 -4.74 -11.12 -7.68
CA ARG A 139 -3.48 -11.15 -8.44
C ARG A 139 -3.53 -12.19 -9.56
N SER A 140 -4.00 -13.39 -9.26
CA SER A 140 -4.10 -14.49 -10.23
C SER A 140 -5.11 -14.18 -11.35
N ALA A 141 -6.17 -13.43 -11.03
CA ALA A 141 -7.15 -12.95 -12.00
C ALA A 141 -6.70 -11.71 -12.79
N GLY A 142 -5.47 -11.22 -12.59
CA GLY A 142 -4.90 -10.12 -13.38
C GLY A 142 -5.37 -8.73 -12.96
N SER A 143 -5.56 -8.48 -11.65
CA SER A 143 -5.97 -7.15 -11.18
C SER A 143 -4.99 -6.06 -11.64
N PRO A 144 -5.46 -5.04 -12.40
CA PRO A 144 -4.58 -4.00 -12.94
C PRO A 144 -3.97 -3.13 -11.84
N HIS A 145 -4.69 -2.95 -10.74
CA HIS A 145 -4.24 -2.26 -9.54
C HIS A 145 -3.00 -2.93 -8.94
N LEU A 146 -3.05 -4.25 -8.74
CA LEU A 146 -1.92 -5.01 -8.20
C LEU A 146 -0.77 -5.08 -9.20
N ALA A 147 -1.06 -5.21 -10.50
CA ALA A 147 -0.03 -5.20 -11.53
C ALA A 147 0.75 -3.88 -11.54
N LYS A 148 0.05 -2.74 -11.46
CA LYS A 148 0.68 -1.42 -11.41
C LYS A 148 1.49 -1.21 -10.13
N LEU A 149 0.96 -1.67 -8.99
CA LEU A 149 1.69 -1.61 -7.73
C LEU A 149 2.97 -2.45 -7.77
N VAL A 150 2.93 -3.66 -8.36
CA VAL A 150 4.12 -4.51 -8.56
C VAL A 150 5.15 -3.84 -9.48
N GLU A 151 4.72 -3.23 -10.57
CA GLU A 151 5.58 -2.47 -11.48
C GLU A 151 6.38 -1.40 -10.72
N TRP A 152 5.71 -0.59 -9.89
CA TRP A 152 6.40 0.45 -9.11
C TRP A 152 7.24 -0.11 -7.95
N LEU A 153 6.84 -1.22 -7.33
CA LEU A 153 7.63 -1.91 -6.29
C LEU A 153 8.87 -2.64 -6.84
N ALA A 154 8.99 -2.79 -8.16
CA ALA A 154 10.20 -3.29 -8.82
C ALA A 154 11.26 -2.20 -9.05
N LEU A 155 10.92 -0.94 -8.81
CA LEU A 155 11.88 0.17 -8.85
C LEU A 155 12.79 0.23 -7.61
N VAL A 156 12.52 -0.63 -6.61
CA VAL A 156 13.20 -0.72 -5.30
C VAL A 156 14.51 -1.49 -5.42
#